data_AF-S0FWP8-F1
#
_entry.id   AF-S0FWP8-F1
#
_cell.length_a   1.000
_cell.length_b   1.000
_cell.length_c   1.000
_cell.angle_alpha   90.00
_cell.angle_beta   90.00
_cell.angle_gamma   90.00
#
_symmetry.space_group_name_H-M   'P 1'
#
loop_
_entity.id
_entity.type
_entity.pdbx_description
1 polymer ?
#
loop_
_entity_poly.entity_id
_entity_poly.type
_entity_poly.pdbx_seq_one_letter_code
_entity_poly.pdbx_strand_id
1 'polypeptide(L)'
;MTLDQYRFETGMYRPPSEGGSASLLVRFTRNCPWNHCAFCSMYKTEKFSLRTVEEIKADIDAMAALTEKMKTLSEAAGGPSGAVTRDGVLALLNKEPALEQHPGLAMLVHWLMAGAKTAFIQDANSLIMKTPDLVAALTYLKTTFPHIRRITTYARARTAAQKPAQDLEAIRRAGLDRLHLGLETGDDELLKFIKKGVTSDGQIKGGQKAVAAGFQVSEYWMPGLGGKEKTLDHARNTARVLNAINPHYIRSRPFRAIPGTPLHQMVKDGKVTLLSANEQLAELQVMIRDLEVTGKVCFDHAMNHWQRPGGGLLLSHDYEGYQFPEEKPRLLALIEQGLAYDQPAPSLGHF
;
A
#
# COMPACT_ATOMS: atom_id res chain seq x y z
N MET A 1 -1.22 37.74 -2.32
CA MET A 1 -0.61 36.93 -1.25
C MET A 1 0.14 35.80 -1.91
N THR A 2 1.38 35.52 -1.52
CA THR A 2 2.07 34.34 -2.06
C THR A 2 1.38 33.09 -1.50
N LEU A 3 1.04 32.13 -2.37
CA LEU A 3 0.43 30.85 -1.99
C LEU A 3 1.38 29.94 -1.19
N ASP A 4 2.56 30.43 -0.83
CA ASP A 4 3.60 29.67 -0.12
C ASP A 4 3.08 29.06 1.19
N GLN A 5 2.16 29.74 1.88
CA GLN A 5 1.55 29.21 3.12
C GLN A 5 0.64 27.99 2.91
N TYR A 6 0.20 27.72 1.68
CA TYR A 6 -0.67 26.59 1.34
C TYR A 6 0.06 25.47 0.61
N ARG A 7 1.37 25.60 0.43
CA ARG A 7 2.19 24.63 -0.28
C ARG A 7 2.47 23.42 0.61
N PHE A 8 2.14 22.23 0.11
CA PHE A 8 2.54 20.96 0.70
C PHE A 8 2.82 19.91 -0.38
N GLU A 9 3.65 18.92 -0.05
CA GLU A 9 4.01 17.85 -0.98
C GLU A 9 3.03 16.68 -0.92
N THR A 10 2.67 16.16 -2.09
CA THR A 10 1.98 14.88 -2.24
C THR A 10 2.81 13.96 -3.14
N GLY A 11 2.95 12.70 -2.72
CA GLY A 11 3.58 11.64 -3.50
C GLY A 11 2.58 10.98 -4.45
N MET A 12 3.10 10.16 -5.36
CA MET A 12 2.29 9.50 -6.39
C MET A 12 1.66 8.17 -5.93
N TYR A 13 2.39 7.39 -5.15
CA TYR A 13 2.03 5.99 -4.89
C TYR A 13 1.34 5.79 -3.53
N ARG A 14 0.26 5.01 -3.53
CA ARG A 14 -0.50 4.53 -2.36
C ARG A 14 -1.15 3.17 -2.67
N PRO A 15 -1.51 2.36 -1.67
CA PRO A 15 -2.23 1.12 -1.94
C PRO A 15 -3.69 1.38 -2.32
N PRO A 16 -4.35 0.48 -3.08
CA PRO A 16 -5.77 0.61 -3.42
C PRO A 16 -6.67 0.83 -2.19
N SER A 17 -6.38 0.15 -1.07
CA SER A 17 -7.12 0.29 0.18
C SER A 17 -7.14 1.71 0.73
N GLU A 18 -6.04 2.47 0.57
CA GLU A 18 -5.98 3.86 1.05
C GLU A 18 -6.68 4.83 0.09
N GLY A 19 -6.78 4.46 -1.20
CA GLY A 19 -7.67 5.13 -2.15
C GLY A 19 -9.14 4.93 -1.78
N GLY A 20 -9.53 3.69 -1.49
CA GLY A 20 -10.89 3.36 -1.06
C GLY A 20 -11.29 3.99 0.28
N SER A 21 -10.35 4.18 1.21
CA SER A 21 -10.59 4.89 2.48
C SER A 21 -10.36 6.41 2.42
N ALA A 22 -10.13 6.95 1.22
CA ALA A 22 -9.90 8.36 0.96
C ALA A 22 -8.85 9.00 1.90
N SER A 23 -7.73 8.31 2.14
CA SER A 23 -6.76 8.73 3.16
C SER A 23 -6.04 10.03 2.82
N LEU A 24 -5.81 10.86 3.85
CA LEU A 24 -4.93 12.03 3.74
C LEU A 24 -3.52 11.54 3.41
N LEU A 25 -2.96 12.08 2.32
CA LEU A 25 -1.64 11.71 1.86
C LEU A 25 -0.61 12.68 2.44
N VAL A 26 0.32 12.17 3.24
CA VAL A 26 1.36 12.98 3.89
C VAL A 26 2.73 12.39 3.59
N ARG A 27 3.65 13.16 3.03
CA ARG A 27 5.02 12.70 2.75
C ARG A 27 5.94 12.94 3.93
N PHE A 28 6.47 11.89 4.54
CA PHE A 28 7.53 11.99 5.56
C PHE A 28 8.91 11.68 4.99
N THR A 29 8.95 10.85 3.95
CA THR A 29 10.14 10.58 3.16
C THR A 29 9.82 10.85 1.71
N ARG A 30 10.85 10.91 0.87
CA ARG A 30 10.71 10.99 -0.58
C ARG A 30 11.24 9.70 -1.19
N ASN A 31 10.39 9.02 -1.97
CA ASN A 31 10.77 7.92 -2.86
C ASN A 31 11.19 6.62 -2.14
N CYS A 32 12.14 5.86 -2.71
CA CYS A 32 12.53 4.54 -2.18
C CYS A 32 14.03 4.45 -1.86
N PRO A 33 14.42 4.11 -0.61
CA PRO A 33 15.83 4.00 -0.23
C PRO A 33 16.51 2.74 -0.81
N TRP A 34 15.73 1.80 -1.34
CA TRP A 34 16.27 0.60 -1.98
C TRP A 34 16.41 0.75 -3.48
N ASN A 35 15.31 1.10 -4.15
CA ASN A 35 15.19 1.33 -5.59
C ASN A 35 15.82 0.28 -6.55
N HIS A 36 16.20 -0.91 -6.08
CA HIS A 36 16.91 -1.92 -6.89
C HIS A 36 16.05 -3.12 -7.31
N CYS A 37 14.81 -3.26 -6.81
CA CYS A 37 13.92 -4.35 -7.21
C CYS A 37 13.77 -4.41 -8.74
N ALA A 38 13.92 -5.60 -9.31
CA ALA A 38 13.94 -5.84 -10.76
C ALA A 38 12.57 -5.69 -11.42
N PHE A 39 11.48 -5.85 -10.66
CA PHE A 39 10.10 -5.76 -11.14
C PHE A 39 9.47 -4.36 -10.98
N CYS A 40 10.07 -3.50 -10.16
CA CYS A 40 9.46 -2.23 -9.76
C CYS A 40 9.90 -1.10 -10.70
N SER A 41 8.96 -0.33 -11.25
CA SER A 41 9.24 0.85 -12.08
C SER A 41 9.15 2.18 -11.30
N MET A 42 8.63 2.16 -10.07
CA MET A 42 8.05 3.35 -9.42
C MET A 42 8.97 4.56 -9.29
N TYR A 43 10.18 4.38 -8.77
CA TYR A 43 11.07 5.47 -8.36
C TYR A 43 12.41 5.45 -9.09
N LYS A 44 12.52 4.77 -10.24
CA LYS A 44 13.82 4.48 -10.89
C LYS A 44 14.61 5.73 -11.29
N THR A 45 13.92 6.84 -11.55
CA THR A 45 14.51 8.15 -11.88
C THR A 45 14.65 9.07 -10.67
N GLU A 46 14.15 8.64 -9.50
CA GLU A 46 14.00 9.48 -8.32
C GLU A 46 15.04 9.17 -7.25
N LYS A 47 15.54 10.21 -6.58
CA LYS A 47 16.47 10.07 -5.46
C LYS A 47 15.71 9.97 -4.14
N PHE A 48 16.13 9.04 -3.29
CA PHE A 48 15.60 8.97 -1.93
C PHE A 48 16.09 10.15 -1.08
N SER A 49 15.21 10.72 -0.26
CA SER A 49 15.59 11.66 0.79
C SER A 49 14.67 11.55 2.01
N LEU A 50 15.23 11.90 3.17
CA LEU A 50 14.47 12.13 4.39
C LEU A 50 13.99 13.58 4.40
N ARG A 51 12.77 13.82 4.88
CA ARG A 51 12.32 15.18 5.20
C ARG A 51 12.62 15.50 6.65
N THR A 52 12.91 16.76 6.94
CA THR A 52 13.05 17.19 8.33
C THR A 52 11.68 17.24 9.00
N VAL A 53 11.65 17.22 10.33
CA VAL A 53 10.39 17.33 11.09
C VAL A 53 9.71 18.67 10.80
N GLU A 54 10.49 19.73 10.62
CA GLU A 54 10.01 21.08 10.31
C GLU A 54 9.33 21.13 8.95
N GLU A 55 9.91 20.53 7.90
CA GLU A 55 9.28 20.42 6.58
C GLU A 55 7.95 19.66 6.65
N ILE A 56 7.91 18.56 7.42
CA ILE A 56 6.70 17.75 7.56
C ILE A 56 5.60 18.52 8.30
N LYS A 57 5.97 19.25 9.38
CA LYS A 57 5.03 20.08 10.12
C LYS A 57 4.47 21.21 9.27
N ALA A 58 5.31 21.88 8.48
CA ALA A 58 4.88 22.94 7.58
C ALA A 58 3.83 22.45 6.57
N ASP A 59 4.01 21.25 6.00
CA ASP A 59 3.00 20.64 5.12
C ASP A 59 1.68 20.38 5.87
N ILE A 60 1.75 19.85 7.10
CA ILE A 60 0.58 19.59 7.94
C ILE A 60 -0.15 20.90 8.28
N ASP A 61 0.58 21.97 8.56
CA ASP A 61 0.04 23.30 8.84
C ASP A 61 -0.65 23.90 7.60
N ALA A 62 -0.04 23.76 6.42
CA ALA A 62 -0.64 24.19 5.15
C ALA A 62 -1.97 23.46 4.88
N MET A 63 -2.01 22.14 5.11
CA MET A 63 -3.24 21.35 5.01
C MET A 63 -4.30 21.81 6.01
N ALA A 64 -3.91 22.11 7.25
CA ALA A 64 -4.82 22.59 8.29
C ALA A 64 -5.38 23.98 7.96
N ALA A 65 -4.53 24.90 7.49
CA ALA A 65 -4.94 26.25 7.10
C ALA A 65 -5.95 26.24 5.94
N LEU A 66 -5.73 25.38 4.93
CA LEU A 66 -6.71 25.19 3.86
C LEU A 66 -8.00 24.56 4.37
N THR A 67 -7.91 23.59 5.28
CA THR A 67 -9.08 22.96 5.90
C THR A 67 -9.95 23.98 6.61
N GLU A 68 -9.35 24.82 7.46
CA GLU A 68 -10.09 25.86 8.19
C GLU A 68 -10.68 26.90 7.24
N LYS A 69 -9.92 27.35 6.23
CA LYS A 69 -10.44 28.28 5.22
C LYS A 69 -11.64 27.71 4.46
N MET A 70 -11.60 26.42 4.09
CA MET A 70 -12.73 25.75 3.45
C MET A 70 -13.95 25.67 4.37
N LYS A 71 -13.78 25.31 5.65
CA LYS A 71 -14.87 25.29 6.64
C LYS A 71 -15.50 26.66 6.82
N THR A 72 -14.70 27.72 7.01
CA THR A 72 -15.22 29.09 7.16
C THR A 72 -16.02 29.53 5.93
N LEU A 73 -15.54 29.22 4.73
CA LEU A 73 -16.25 29.55 3.49
C LEU A 73 -17.51 28.71 3.30
N SER A 74 -17.49 27.45 3.71
CA SER A 74 -18.67 26.58 3.73
C SER A 74 -19.76 27.10 4.66
N GLU A 75 -19.40 27.54 5.86
CA GLU A 75 -20.33 28.17 6.81
C GLU A 75 -20.90 29.48 6.26
N ALA A 76 -20.04 30.34 5.69
CA ALA A 76 -20.47 31.60 5.08
C ALA A 76 -21.41 31.40 3.88
N ALA A 77 -21.33 30.25 3.21
CA ALA A 77 -22.24 29.84 2.13
C ALA A 77 -23.53 29.17 2.65
N GLY A 78 -23.78 29.15 3.96
CA GLY A 78 -24.96 28.53 4.57
C GLY A 78 -24.82 27.03 4.86
N GLY A 79 -23.60 26.48 4.77
CA GLY A 79 -23.30 25.10 5.09
C GLY A 79 -23.26 24.82 6.61
N PRO A 80 -23.28 23.54 7.02
CA PRO A 80 -23.19 23.16 8.44
C PRO A 80 -21.86 23.58 9.07
N SER A 81 -21.89 23.98 10.35
CA SER A 81 -20.68 24.38 11.06
C SER A 81 -19.64 23.26 11.15
N GLY A 82 -18.37 23.61 10.91
CA GLY A 82 -17.23 22.71 10.90
C GLY A 82 -17.16 21.75 9.72
N ALA A 83 -18.11 21.80 8.77
CA ALA A 83 -18.15 20.93 7.60
C ALA A 83 -17.56 21.62 6.37
N VAL A 84 -16.96 20.82 5.48
CA VAL A 84 -16.56 21.28 4.14
C VAL A 84 -17.62 20.86 3.14
N THR A 85 -18.11 21.83 2.37
CA THR A 85 -19.17 21.72 1.37
C THR A 85 -18.66 22.09 -0.01
N ARG A 86 -19.35 21.65 -1.06
CA ARG A 86 -19.02 22.02 -2.45
C ARG A 86 -18.97 23.54 -2.63
N ASP A 87 -19.92 24.27 -2.07
CA ASP A 87 -20.00 25.73 -2.22
C ASP A 87 -18.85 26.45 -1.52
N GLY A 88 -18.40 25.97 -0.37
CA GLY A 88 -17.21 26.51 0.30
C GLY A 88 -15.92 26.27 -0.48
N VAL A 89 -15.79 25.11 -1.14
CA VAL A 89 -14.66 24.80 -2.03
C VAL A 89 -14.69 25.70 -3.27
N LEU A 90 -15.86 25.90 -3.90
CA LEU A 90 -16.01 26.81 -5.04
C LEU A 90 -15.71 28.27 -4.64
N ALA A 91 -16.18 28.69 -3.46
CA ALA A 91 -15.87 30.02 -2.93
C ALA A 91 -14.36 30.19 -2.67
N LEU A 92 -13.66 29.15 -2.22
CA LEU A 92 -12.20 29.17 -2.07
C LEU A 92 -11.51 29.38 -3.41
N LEU A 93 -11.87 28.58 -4.42
CA LEU A 93 -11.26 28.66 -5.76
C LEU A 93 -11.56 30.00 -6.44
N ASN A 94 -12.75 30.56 -6.27
CA ASN A 94 -13.07 31.90 -6.77
C ASN A 94 -12.21 33.00 -6.11
N LYS A 95 -11.91 32.85 -4.81
CA LYS A 95 -11.07 33.81 -4.07
C LYS A 95 -9.57 33.62 -4.33
N GLU A 96 -9.14 32.38 -4.56
CA GLU A 96 -7.74 31.99 -4.73
C GLU A 96 -7.58 31.10 -5.98
N PRO A 97 -7.75 31.62 -7.21
CA PRO A 97 -7.80 30.79 -8.42
C PRO A 97 -6.54 29.94 -8.65
N ALA A 98 -5.38 30.42 -8.20
CA ALA A 98 -4.13 29.68 -8.33
C ALA A 98 -4.08 28.38 -7.50
N LEU A 99 -5.00 28.17 -6.56
CA LEU A 99 -5.18 26.89 -5.87
C LEU A 99 -5.76 25.78 -6.78
N GLU A 100 -6.35 26.12 -7.92
CA GLU A 100 -6.83 25.14 -8.91
C GLU A 100 -5.69 24.23 -9.42
N GLN A 101 -4.47 24.78 -9.48
CA GLN A 101 -3.27 24.04 -9.89
C GLN A 101 -2.55 23.36 -8.72
N HIS A 102 -3.07 23.46 -7.49
CA HIS A 102 -2.40 22.91 -6.32
C HIS A 102 -2.45 21.36 -6.37
N PRO A 103 -1.29 20.67 -6.40
CA PRO A 103 -1.23 19.22 -6.65
C PRO A 103 -1.88 18.37 -5.56
N GLY A 104 -2.06 18.94 -4.36
CA GLY A 104 -2.66 18.26 -3.22
C GLY A 104 -4.08 18.70 -2.85
N LEU A 105 -4.65 19.74 -3.48
CA LEU A 105 -5.93 20.30 -3.01
C LEU A 105 -7.09 19.32 -3.23
N ALA A 106 -7.16 18.70 -4.42
CA ALA A 106 -8.20 17.72 -4.73
C ALA A 106 -8.19 16.53 -3.74
N MET A 107 -6.99 16.07 -3.34
CA MET A 107 -6.83 15.03 -2.34
C MET A 107 -7.35 15.47 -0.97
N LEU A 108 -7.00 16.68 -0.53
CA LEU A 108 -7.43 17.23 0.76
C LEU A 108 -8.96 17.40 0.80
N VAL A 109 -9.56 17.96 -0.26
CA VAL A 109 -11.02 18.11 -0.39
C VAL A 109 -11.71 16.76 -0.30
N HIS A 110 -11.22 15.77 -1.07
CA HIS A 110 -11.81 14.43 -1.08
C HIS A 110 -11.73 13.76 0.30
N TRP A 111 -10.58 13.85 0.99
CA TRP A 111 -10.41 13.32 2.35
C TRP A 111 -11.38 13.97 3.35
N LEU A 112 -11.55 15.30 3.29
CA LEU A 112 -12.48 16.03 4.16
C LEU A 112 -13.93 15.62 3.92
N MET A 113 -14.35 15.54 2.66
CA MET A 113 -15.69 15.09 2.27
C MET A 113 -15.95 13.63 2.64
N ALA A 114 -14.92 12.79 2.66
CA ALA A 114 -14.99 11.40 3.11
C ALA A 114 -14.92 11.23 4.64
N GLY A 115 -14.97 12.33 5.41
CA GLY A 115 -15.07 12.31 6.87
C GLY A 115 -13.74 12.39 7.64
N ALA A 116 -12.62 12.58 6.93
CA ALA A 116 -11.31 12.90 7.48
C ALA A 116 -10.76 11.89 8.53
N LYS A 117 -11.00 10.59 8.31
CA LYS A 117 -10.73 9.55 9.34
C LYS A 117 -9.41 8.81 9.21
N THR A 118 -8.76 8.85 8.06
CA THR A 118 -7.55 8.04 7.80
C THR A 118 -6.45 8.89 7.17
N ALA A 119 -5.20 8.52 7.43
CA ALA A 119 -4.03 9.10 6.77
C ALA A 119 -3.04 8.00 6.36
N PHE A 120 -2.34 8.25 5.27
CA PHE A 120 -1.31 7.38 4.73
C PHE A 120 -0.01 8.16 4.60
N ILE A 121 1.01 7.73 5.33
CA ILE A 121 2.36 8.26 5.21
C ILE A 121 2.99 7.66 3.96
N GLN A 122 3.15 8.51 2.96
CA GLN A 122 3.53 8.15 1.60
C GLN A 122 4.97 7.72 1.47
N ASP A 123 5.25 7.22 0.26
CA ASP A 123 6.53 6.70 -0.21
C ASP A 123 6.94 5.38 0.45
N ALA A 124 8.08 4.83 0.03
CA ALA A 124 8.27 3.39 0.07
C ALA A 124 8.64 2.82 1.44
N ASN A 125 9.17 3.62 2.36
CA ASN A 125 9.75 3.11 3.60
C ASN A 125 9.91 4.18 4.69
N SER A 126 8.83 4.86 5.10
CA SER A 126 8.91 5.93 6.11
C SER A 126 9.40 5.45 7.49
N LEU A 127 9.30 4.15 7.76
CA LEU A 127 9.89 3.51 8.95
C LEU A 127 11.43 3.66 9.03
N ILE A 128 12.11 4.05 7.95
CA ILE A 128 13.58 4.26 7.96
C ILE A 128 14.01 5.51 8.73
N MET A 129 13.09 6.45 8.97
CA MET A 129 13.37 7.65 9.77
C MET A 129 13.91 7.30 11.16
N LYS A 130 14.66 8.23 11.74
CA LYS A 130 15.02 8.16 13.15
C LYS A 130 13.75 8.15 13.99
N THR A 131 13.73 7.30 15.00
CA THR A 131 12.53 7.05 15.82
C THR A 131 11.99 8.35 16.46
N PRO A 132 12.81 9.24 17.06
CA PRO A 132 12.31 10.50 17.61
C PRO A 132 11.62 11.40 16.56
N ASP A 133 12.19 11.50 15.36
CA ASP A 133 11.67 12.34 14.29
C ASP A 133 10.32 11.82 13.78
N LEU A 134 10.22 10.50 13.56
CA LEU A 134 8.97 9.86 13.13
C LEU A 134 7.87 9.99 14.19
N VAL A 135 8.20 9.81 15.48
CA VAL A 135 7.28 9.99 16.60
C VAL A 135 6.79 11.44 16.69
N ALA A 136 7.70 12.41 16.56
CA ALA A 136 7.37 13.83 16.59
C ALA A 136 6.41 14.21 15.45
N ALA A 137 6.68 13.74 14.23
CA ALA A 137 5.84 13.99 13.07
C ALA A 137 4.46 13.31 13.16
N LEU A 138 4.40 12.06 13.63
CA LEU A 138 3.13 11.34 13.87
C LEU A 138 2.27 12.04 14.92
N THR A 139 2.89 12.45 16.02
CA THR A 139 2.21 13.14 17.11
C THR A 139 1.68 14.49 16.64
N TYR A 140 2.46 15.23 15.86
CA TYR A 140 2.01 16.49 15.28
C TYR A 140 0.80 16.28 14.36
N LEU A 141 0.85 15.29 13.45
CA LEU A 141 -0.27 14.97 12.56
C LEU A 141 -1.56 14.66 13.35
N LYS A 142 -1.46 13.85 14.42
CA LYS A 142 -2.61 13.51 15.26
C LYS A 142 -3.12 14.69 16.08
N THR A 143 -2.25 15.56 16.56
CA THR A 143 -2.65 16.78 17.29
C THR A 143 -3.38 17.75 16.36
N THR A 144 -2.87 17.95 15.15
CA THR A 144 -3.49 18.85 14.16
C THR A 144 -4.81 18.29 13.62
N PHE A 145 -4.90 16.97 13.42
CA PHE A 145 -6.11 16.29 12.94
C PHE A 145 -6.55 15.18 13.90
N PRO A 146 -7.17 15.54 15.05
CA PRO A 146 -7.50 14.58 16.12
C PRO A 146 -8.56 13.55 15.73
N HIS A 147 -9.27 13.76 14.62
CA HIS A 147 -10.26 12.83 14.09
C HIS A 147 -9.66 11.67 13.28
N ILE A 148 -8.35 11.69 13.00
CA ILE A 148 -7.66 10.58 12.35
C ILE A 148 -7.64 9.38 13.32
N ARG A 149 -8.27 8.29 12.87
CA ARG A 149 -8.39 7.02 13.61
C ARG A 149 -7.38 5.98 13.17
N ARG A 150 -6.83 6.12 11.97
CA ARG A 150 -5.88 5.18 11.40
C ARG A 150 -4.78 5.89 10.61
N ILE A 151 -3.52 5.62 10.94
CA ILE A 151 -2.36 6.03 10.14
C ILE A 151 -1.66 4.78 9.60
N THR A 152 -1.37 4.76 8.31
CA THR A 152 -0.76 3.61 7.62
C THR A 152 0.48 4.05 6.85
N THR A 153 1.41 3.13 6.53
CA THR A 153 2.57 3.44 5.67
C THR A 153 3.10 2.21 4.94
N TYR A 154 3.76 2.40 3.80
CA TYR A 154 4.64 1.36 3.27
C TYR A 154 5.92 1.27 4.10
N ALA A 155 6.39 0.04 4.31
CA ALA A 155 7.67 -0.23 4.96
C ALA A 155 8.35 -1.44 4.33
N ARG A 156 9.66 -1.55 4.56
CA ARG A 156 10.43 -2.75 4.23
C ARG A 156 10.59 -3.61 5.48
N ALA A 157 10.38 -4.92 5.37
CA ALA A 157 10.59 -5.84 6.48
C ALA A 157 12.03 -5.78 7.03
N ARG A 158 13.03 -5.57 6.16
CA ARG A 158 14.42 -5.34 6.60
C ARG A 158 14.55 -4.16 7.57
N THR A 159 13.85 -3.06 7.31
CA THR A 159 13.83 -1.88 8.20
C THR A 159 13.21 -2.24 9.55
N ALA A 160 12.06 -2.92 9.52
CA ALA A 160 11.37 -3.37 10.72
C ALA A 160 12.25 -4.33 11.55
N ALA A 161 12.89 -5.31 10.90
CA ALA A 161 13.76 -6.28 11.55
C ALA A 161 14.94 -5.61 12.28
N GLN A 162 15.56 -4.61 11.65
CA GLN A 162 16.73 -3.90 12.19
C GLN A 162 16.38 -2.90 13.29
N LYS A 163 15.19 -2.28 13.25
CA LYS A 163 14.80 -1.26 14.23
C LYS A 163 14.52 -1.90 15.60
N PRO A 164 15.00 -1.36 16.74
CA PRO A 164 14.76 -1.95 18.07
C PRO A 164 13.26 -2.16 18.38
N ALA A 165 12.94 -3.16 19.21
CA ALA A 165 11.54 -3.46 19.55
C ALA A 165 10.86 -2.27 20.27
N GLN A 166 11.52 -1.69 21.26
CA GLN A 166 11.04 -0.50 21.97
C GLN A 166 10.77 0.71 21.04
N ASP A 167 11.55 0.84 19.96
CA ASP A 167 11.38 1.91 18.97
C ASP A 167 10.12 1.68 18.14
N LEU A 168 9.89 0.43 17.73
CA LEU A 168 8.68 0.03 17.01
C LEU A 168 7.43 0.26 17.86
N GLU A 169 7.48 -0.10 19.14
CA GLU A 169 6.40 0.16 20.09
C GLU A 169 6.16 1.67 20.29
N ALA A 170 7.23 2.47 20.38
CA ALA A 170 7.11 3.92 20.49
C ALA A 170 6.43 4.53 19.26
N ILE A 171 6.79 4.07 18.06
CA ILE A 171 6.16 4.47 16.80
C ILE A 171 4.68 4.05 16.76
N ARG A 172 4.38 2.82 17.21
CA ARG A 172 2.99 2.33 17.33
C ARG A 172 2.16 3.21 18.26
N ARG A 173 2.69 3.54 19.44
CA ARG A 173 2.05 4.42 20.44
C ARG A 173 1.86 5.84 19.93
N ALA A 174 2.78 6.36 19.12
CA ALA A 174 2.66 7.68 18.50
C ALA A 174 1.52 7.76 17.46
N GLY A 175 0.96 6.62 17.05
CA GLY A 175 -0.27 6.56 16.26
C GLY A 175 -0.14 5.91 14.89
N LEU A 176 1.01 5.34 14.52
CA LEU A 176 1.12 4.54 13.30
C LEU A 176 0.47 3.17 13.52
N ASP A 177 -0.62 2.86 12.83
CA ASP A 177 -1.43 1.67 13.08
C ASP A 177 -1.06 0.48 12.21
N ARG A 178 -0.76 0.71 10.93
CA ARG A 178 -0.54 -0.37 9.95
C ARG A 178 0.75 -0.19 9.15
N LEU A 179 1.47 -1.29 9.00
CA LEU A 179 2.60 -1.41 8.08
C LEU A 179 2.19 -2.26 6.87
N HIS A 180 2.39 -1.69 5.69
CA HIS A 180 2.26 -2.37 4.41
C HIS A 180 3.65 -2.84 3.97
N LEU A 181 3.90 -4.14 4.09
CA LEU A 181 5.19 -4.78 3.83
C LEU A 181 5.16 -5.49 2.48
N GLY A 182 6.19 -5.26 1.66
CA GLY A 182 6.36 -5.98 0.40
C GLY A 182 7.10 -7.29 0.62
N LEU A 183 6.37 -8.41 0.78
CA LEU A 183 6.95 -9.75 0.79
C LEU A 183 7.41 -10.16 -0.62
N GLU A 184 6.53 -9.96 -1.61
CA GLU A 184 6.57 -10.39 -3.01
C GLU A 184 6.64 -11.91 -3.20
N THR A 185 7.58 -12.56 -2.52
CA THR A 185 7.83 -14.01 -2.51
C THR A 185 8.52 -14.41 -1.21
N GLY A 186 8.23 -15.60 -0.70
CA GLY A 186 8.97 -16.22 0.40
C GLY A 186 10.18 -17.06 -0.04
N ASP A 187 10.44 -17.16 -1.35
CA ASP A 187 11.53 -17.94 -1.93
C ASP A 187 12.85 -17.15 -1.98
N ASP A 188 13.90 -17.64 -1.34
CA ASP A 188 15.18 -16.92 -1.21
C ASP A 188 15.94 -16.76 -2.53
N GLU A 189 15.85 -17.76 -3.42
CA GLU A 189 16.46 -17.66 -4.75
C GLU A 189 15.76 -16.59 -5.59
N LEU A 190 14.43 -16.55 -5.55
CA LEU A 190 13.63 -15.55 -6.25
C LEU A 190 13.82 -14.16 -5.63
N LEU A 191 13.88 -14.02 -4.30
CA LEU A 191 14.20 -12.76 -3.62
C LEU A 191 15.55 -12.18 -4.07
N LYS A 192 16.57 -13.05 -4.22
CA LYS A 192 17.89 -12.69 -4.74
C LYS A 192 17.80 -12.29 -6.22
N PHE A 193 17.12 -13.09 -7.04
CA PHE A 193 16.94 -12.87 -8.47
C PHE A 193 16.28 -11.52 -8.77
N ILE A 194 15.21 -11.18 -8.06
CA ILE A 194 14.50 -9.90 -8.23
C ILE A 194 15.16 -8.74 -7.49
N LYS A 195 16.32 -8.96 -6.85
CA LYS A 195 17.05 -7.97 -6.06
C LYS A 195 16.17 -7.31 -4.99
N LYS A 196 15.42 -8.10 -4.20
CA LYS A 196 14.55 -7.56 -3.14
C LYS A 196 15.35 -7.02 -1.95
N GLY A 197 16.58 -7.48 -1.74
CA GLY A 197 17.51 -6.98 -0.73
C GLY A 197 17.20 -7.41 0.71
N VAL A 198 16.49 -8.53 0.85
CA VAL A 198 16.12 -9.20 2.11
C VAL A 198 15.97 -10.71 1.82
N THR A 199 16.18 -11.55 2.82
CA THR A 199 15.94 -13.00 2.79
C THR A 199 14.57 -13.35 3.38
N SER A 200 14.11 -14.58 3.20
CA SER A 200 12.88 -15.10 3.81
C SER A 200 12.90 -14.98 5.34
N ASP A 201 14.03 -15.32 5.97
CA ASP A 201 14.25 -15.12 7.41
C ASP A 201 14.16 -13.63 7.82
N GLY A 202 14.71 -12.73 7.00
CA GLY A 202 14.58 -11.28 7.22
C GLY A 202 13.13 -10.77 7.08
N GLN A 203 12.36 -11.34 6.16
CA GLN A 203 10.92 -11.06 6.02
C GLN A 203 10.18 -11.54 7.27
N ILE A 204 10.41 -12.78 7.71
CA ILE A 204 9.80 -13.37 8.92
C ILE A 204 10.09 -12.52 10.15
N LYS A 205 11.38 -12.24 10.41
CA LYS A 205 11.80 -11.42 11.55
C LYS A 205 11.17 -10.02 11.53
N GLY A 206 11.12 -9.38 10.37
CA GLY A 206 10.52 -8.05 10.21
C GLY A 206 9.01 -8.07 10.48
N GLY A 207 8.30 -9.03 9.88
CA GLY A 207 6.86 -9.20 10.05
C GLY A 207 6.47 -9.53 11.49
N GLN A 208 7.10 -10.54 12.10
CA GLN A 208 6.84 -10.94 13.48
C GLN A 208 7.12 -9.81 14.48
N LYS A 209 8.21 -9.05 14.29
CA LYS A 209 8.53 -7.93 15.16
C LYS A 209 7.52 -6.78 15.03
N ALA A 210 7.01 -6.54 13.84
CA ALA A 210 5.93 -5.58 13.63
C ALA A 210 4.62 -6.03 14.28
N VAL A 211 4.24 -7.30 14.14
CA VAL A 211 3.06 -7.86 14.84
C VAL A 211 3.23 -7.74 16.35
N ALA A 212 4.38 -8.14 16.90
CA ALA A 212 4.67 -8.10 18.33
C ALA A 212 4.64 -6.67 18.91
N ALA A 213 5.06 -5.67 18.13
CA ALA A 213 4.98 -4.25 18.51
C ALA A 213 3.55 -3.68 18.45
N GLY A 214 2.55 -4.46 18.03
CA GLY A 214 1.14 -4.09 18.00
C GLY A 214 0.66 -3.42 16.70
N PHE A 215 1.44 -3.49 15.62
CA PHE A 215 0.99 -3.01 14.31
C PHE A 215 0.04 -4.01 13.66
N GLN A 216 -0.94 -3.50 12.92
CA GLN A 216 -1.54 -4.30 11.85
C GLN A 216 -0.50 -4.49 10.75
N VAL A 217 -0.22 -5.75 10.39
CA VAL A 217 0.72 -6.08 9.31
C VAL A 217 -0.05 -6.52 8.09
N SER A 218 0.23 -5.87 6.95
CA SER A 218 -0.31 -6.20 5.64
C SER A 218 0.82 -6.59 4.70
N GLU A 219 0.95 -7.88 4.39
CA GLU A 219 1.96 -8.41 3.46
C GLU A 219 1.44 -8.42 2.02
N TYR A 220 2.26 -8.00 1.06
CA TYR A 220 1.97 -8.15 -0.37
C TYR A 220 2.71 -9.33 -0.96
N TRP A 221 2.01 -10.23 -1.66
CA TRP A 221 2.63 -11.30 -2.44
C TRP A 221 2.28 -11.17 -3.92
N MET A 222 3.16 -11.65 -4.80
CA MET A 222 3.02 -11.46 -6.26
C MET A 222 2.87 -12.79 -7.02
N PRO A 223 1.63 -13.30 -7.22
CA PRO A 223 1.41 -14.49 -8.05
C PRO A 223 2.07 -14.40 -9.43
N GLY A 224 2.76 -15.46 -9.84
CA GLY A 224 3.45 -15.61 -11.11
C GLY A 224 4.80 -14.91 -11.20
N LEU A 225 5.31 -14.33 -10.11
CA LEU A 225 6.61 -13.64 -10.10
C LEU A 225 7.77 -14.56 -10.47
N GLY A 226 7.68 -15.85 -10.10
CA GLY A 226 8.71 -16.85 -10.36
C GLY A 226 8.75 -17.40 -11.78
N GLY A 227 7.76 -17.07 -12.62
CA GLY A 227 7.58 -17.73 -13.92
C GLY A 227 7.29 -19.23 -13.79
N LYS A 228 7.24 -19.94 -14.92
CA LYS A 228 7.03 -21.40 -14.95
C LYS A 228 8.14 -22.14 -14.20
N GLU A 229 9.33 -21.57 -14.20
CA GLU A 229 10.55 -22.17 -13.68
C GLU A 229 10.56 -22.29 -12.15
N LYS A 230 9.86 -21.41 -11.44
CA LYS A 230 9.87 -21.36 -9.96
C LYS A 230 8.48 -21.36 -9.32
N THR A 231 7.43 -21.63 -10.07
CA THR A 231 6.04 -21.46 -9.60
C THR A 231 5.70 -22.27 -8.34
N LEU A 232 6.09 -23.55 -8.28
CA LEU A 232 5.82 -24.42 -7.12
C LEU A 232 6.61 -23.98 -5.87
N ASP A 233 7.90 -23.69 -6.02
CA ASP A 233 8.73 -23.24 -4.90
C ASP A 233 8.30 -21.86 -4.42
N HIS A 234 7.96 -20.95 -5.34
CA HIS A 234 7.39 -19.65 -5.01
C HIS A 234 6.14 -19.79 -4.15
N ALA A 235 5.16 -20.61 -4.57
CA ALA A 235 3.92 -20.81 -3.83
C ALA A 235 4.17 -21.36 -2.41
N ARG A 236 4.91 -22.47 -2.31
CA ARG A 236 5.18 -23.16 -1.03
C ARG A 236 6.01 -22.33 -0.08
N ASN A 237 7.09 -21.72 -0.57
CA ASN A 237 7.97 -20.91 0.27
C ASN A 237 7.29 -19.61 0.72
N THR A 238 6.40 -19.05 -0.11
CA THR A 238 5.57 -17.90 0.28
C THR A 238 4.59 -18.28 1.38
N ALA A 239 3.87 -19.40 1.25
CA ALA A 239 2.99 -19.90 2.31
C ALA A 239 3.75 -20.13 3.63
N ARG A 240 4.91 -20.79 3.58
CA ARG A 240 5.79 -21.00 4.76
C ARG A 240 6.13 -19.69 5.48
N VAL A 241 6.53 -18.66 4.73
CA VAL A 241 6.88 -17.36 5.30
C VAL A 241 5.65 -16.66 5.90
N LEU A 242 4.51 -16.69 5.20
CA LEU A 242 3.27 -16.09 5.68
C LEU A 242 2.74 -16.78 6.94
N ASN A 243 2.80 -18.11 7.01
CA ASN A 243 2.42 -18.89 8.21
C ASN A 243 3.30 -18.50 9.40
N ALA A 244 4.61 -18.32 9.18
CA ALA A 244 5.53 -17.90 10.23
C ALA A 244 5.25 -16.46 10.71
N ILE A 245 4.87 -15.55 9.83
CA ILE A 245 4.55 -14.15 10.18
C ILE A 245 3.15 -14.05 10.83
N ASN A 246 2.19 -14.82 10.34
CA ASN A 246 0.75 -14.71 10.63
C ASN A 246 0.23 -13.25 10.56
N PRO A 247 0.32 -12.59 9.38
CA PRO A 247 -0.05 -11.19 9.25
C PRO A 247 -1.57 -10.99 9.28
N HIS A 248 -2.00 -9.75 9.56
CA HIS A 248 -3.42 -9.40 9.62
C HIS A 248 -4.07 -9.39 8.24
N TYR A 249 -3.31 -8.97 7.22
CA TYR A 249 -3.73 -8.96 5.82
C TYR A 249 -2.64 -9.55 4.93
N ILE A 250 -3.06 -10.33 3.94
CA ILE A 250 -2.22 -10.94 2.91
C ILE A 250 -2.85 -10.50 1.59
N ARG A 251 -2.14 -9.73 0.77
CA ARG A 251 -2.72 -9.01 -0.36
C ARG A 251 -2.09 -9.42 -1.68
N SER A 252 -2.92 -9.95 -2.60
CA SER A 252 -2.50 -10.43 -3.91
C SER A 252 -2.17 -9.28 -4.85
N ARG A 253 -0.97 -9.28 -5.42
CA ARG A 253 -0.53 -8.34 -6.46
C ARG A 253 0.04 -9.12 -7.66
N PRO A 254 -0.81 -9.74 -8.50
CA PRO A 254 -0.34 -10.60 -9.59
C PRO A 254 0.74 -9.93 -10.44
N PHE A 255 1.82 -10.65 -10.70
CA PHE A 255 2.95 -10.13 -11.45
C PHE A 255 2.56 -9.82 -12.91
N ARG A 256 3.05 -8.68 -13.37
CA ARG A 256 3.04 -8.25 -14.77
C ARG A 256 4.42 -7.74 -15.14
N ALA A 257 4.89 -8.10 -16.32
CA ALA A 257 6.15 -7.62 -16.85
C ALA A 257 6.01 -6.16 -17.30
N ILE A 258 6.23 -5.21 -16.39
CA ILE A 258 6.09 -3.77 -16.66
C ILE A 258 7.20 -3.30 -17.60
N PRO A 259 6.88 -2.67 -18.76
CA PRO A 259 7.88 -2.09 -19.66
C PRO A 259 8.86 -1.16 -18.94
N GLY A 260 10.13 -1.21 -19.34
CA GLY A 260 11.21 -0.43 -18.72
C GLY A 260 11.80 -1.03 -17.44
N THR A 261 11.29 -2.16 -16.95
CA THR A 261 11.87 -2.85 -15.79
C THR A 261 12.89 -3.93 -16.21
N PRO A 262 13.93 -4.19 -15.39
CA PRO A 262 14.86 -5.29 -15.64
C PRO A 262 14.17 -6.65 -15.81
N LEU A 263 13.13 -6.94 -15.02
CA LEU A 263 12.42 -8.21 -15.10
C LEU A 263 11.61 -8.34 -16.40
N HIS A 264 11.05 -7.25 -16.92
CA HIS A 264 10.43 -7.27 -18.25
C HIS A 264 11.46 -7.55 -19.36
N GLN A 265 12.69 -7.04 -19.25
CA GLN A 265 13.75 -7.39 -20.21
C GLN A 265 14.11 -8.88 -20.10
N MET A 266 14.17 -9.44 -18.89
CA MET A 266 14.42 -10.87 -18.70
C MET A 266 13.34 -11.76 -19.34
N VAL A 267 12.07 -11.32 -19.29
CA VAL A 267 10.98 -11.99 -20.01
C VAL A 267 11.19 -11.91 -21.53
N LYS A 268 11.54 -10.74 -22.06
CA LYS A 268 11.84 -10.56 -23.50
C LYS A 268 13.01 -11.42 -23.97
N ASP A 269 14.04 -11.58 -23.12
CA ASP A 269 15.21 -12.40 -23.40
C ASP A 269 14.93 -13.92 -23.26
N GLY A 270 13.72 -14.33 -22.85
CA GLY A 270 13.36 -15.73 -22.61
C GLY A 270 13.95 -16.34 -21.33
N LYS A 271 14.43 -15.51 -20.39
CA LYS A 271 14.99 -15.96 -19.10
C LYS A 271 13.93 -16.25 -18.04
N VAL A 272 12.72 -15.71 -18.22
CA VAL A 272 11.56 -15.93 -17.34
C VAL A 272 10.36 -16.21 -18.24
N THR A 273 9.76 -17.39 -18.10
CA THR A 273 8.55 -17.73 -18.85
C THR A 273 7.33 -17.32 -18.03
N LEU A 274 6.53 -16.38 -18.56
CA LEU A 274 5.31 -15.93 -17.90
C LEU A 274 4.29 -17.08 -17.76
N LEU A 275 3.60 -17.09 -16.63
CA LEU A 275 2.44 -17.94 -16.41
C LEU A 275 1.22 -17.42 -17.20
N SER A 276 0.42 -18.33 -17.75
CA SER A 276 -0.95 -18.04 -18.18
C SER A 276 -1.85 -17.67 -16.99
N ALA A 277 -3.06 -17.15 -17.25
CA ALA A 277 -4.00 -16.84 -16.19
C ALA A 277 -4.40 -18.09 -15.38
N ASN A 278 -4.62 -19.24 -16.05
CA ASN A 278 -4.85 -20.53 -15.39
C ASN A 278 -3.64 -21.00 -14.57
N GLU A 279 -2.42 -20.83 -15.09
CA GLU A 279 -1.21 -21.20 -14.37
C GLU A 279 -1.00 -20.33 -13.12
N GLN A 280 -1.25 -19.01 -13.19
CA GLN A 280 -1.24 -18.14 -11.99
C GLN A 280 -2.32 -18.56 -10.97
N LEU A 281 -3.49 -19.00 -11.44
CA LEU A 281 -4.57 -19.47 -10.56
C LEU A 281 -4.23 -20.82 -9.91
N ALA A 282 -3.53 -21.71 -10.63
CA ALA A 282 -3.03 -22.97 -10.09
C ALA A 282 -1.92 -22.73 -9.04
N GLU A 283 -1.01 -21.79 -9.29
CA GLU A 283 -0.02 -21.36 -8.29
C GLU A 283 -0.69 -20.81 -7.03
N LEU A 284 -1.71 -19.96 -7.21
CA LEU A 284 -2.53 -19.45 -6.11
C LEU A 284 -3.16 -20.60 -5.31
N GLN A 285 -3.69 -21.61 -5.98
CA GLN A 285 -4.28 -22.79 -5.33
C GLN A 285 -3.26 -23.48 -4.40
N VAL A 286 -2.03 -23.68 -4.87
CA VAL A 286 -0.96 -24.30 -4.07
C VAL A 286 -0.65 -23.46 -2.83
N MET A 287 -0.42 -22.15 -3.01
CA MET A 287 -0.10 -21.26 -1.89
C MET A 287 -1.24 -21.24 -0.86
N ILE A 288 -2.50 -21.13 -1.31
CA ILE A 288 -3.67 -21.07 -0.41
C ILE A 288 -3.90 -22.41 0.31
N ARG A 289 -3.67 -23.56 -0.34
CA ARG A 289 -3.77 -24.88 0.31
C ARG A 289 -2.79 -25.00 1.49
N ASP A 290 -1.57 -24.50 1.33
CA ASP A 290 -0.52 -24.58 2.35
C ASP A 290 -0.60 -23.43 3.38
N LEU A 291 -1.49 -22.45 3.18
CA LEU A 291 -1.60 -21.28 4.05
C LEU A 291 -2.42 -21.58 5.32
N GLU A 292 -1.83 -21.35 6.48
CA GLU A 292 -2.37 -21.59 7.82
C GLU A 292 -2.18 -20.33 8.66
N VAL A 293 -3.11 -19.37 8.48
CA VAL A 293 -3.08 -18.06 9.13
C VAL A 293 -4.45 -17.72 9.73
N THR A 294 -4.48 -16.69 10.56
CA THR A 294 -5.72 -16.15 11.16
C THR A 294 -6.13 -14.79 10.57
N GLY A 295 -5.36 -14.30 9.60
CA GLY A 295 -5.60 -13.01 8.94
C GLY A 295 -6.57 -13.11 7.77
N LYS A 296 -6.62 -12.04 6.97
CA LYS A 296 -7.44 -11.98 5.77
C LYS A 296 -6.63 -12.06 4.49
N VAL A 297 -7.11 -12.82 3.51
CA VAL A 297 -6.52 -12.91 2.18
C VAL A 297 -7.32 -12.05 1.20
N CYS A 298 -6.71 -10.99 0.66
CA CYS A 298 -7.39 -9.99 -0.16
C CYS A 298 -6.92 -9.99 -1.62
N PHE A 299 -7.87 -9.75 -2.54
CA PHE A 299 -7.65 -9.66 -3.99
C PHE A 299 -8.07 -8.29 -4.55
N ASP A 300 -7.90 -7.25 -3.72
CA ASP A 300 -8.33 -5.85 -3.91
C ASP A 300 -7.65 -5.07 -5.05
N HIS A 301 -6.74 -5.70 -5.79
CA HIS A 301 -6.03 -5.08 -6.90
C HIS A 301 -6.64 -5.51 -8.23
N ALA A 302 -6.80 -4.57 -9.16
CA ALA A 302 -7.41 -4.81 -10.49
C ALA A 302 -6.75 -5.94 -11.29
N MET A 303 -5.47 -6.23 -11.01
CA MET A 303 -4.75 -7.35 -11.64
C MET A 303 -5.26 -8.73 -11.21
N ASN A 304 -6.09 -8.85 -10.18
CA ASN A 304 -6.79 -10.09 -9.82
C ASN A 304 -8.00 -10.32 -10.74
N HIS A 305 -7.70 -10.49 -12.03
CA HIS A 305 -8.62 -10.43 -13.17
C HIS A 305 -9.39 -11.72 -13.48
N TRP A 306 -9.16 -12.81 -12.75
CA TRP A 306 -9.82 -14.09 -13.00
C TRP A 306 -11.34 -13.96 -12.91
N GLN A 307 -12.04 -14.70 -13.76
CA GLN A 307 -13.47 -14.54 -13.96
C GLN A 307 -14.25 -15.76 -13.47
N ARG A 308 -15.58 -15.65 -13.41
CA ARG A 308 -16.50 -16.79 -13.26
C ARG A 308 -16.99 -17.29 -14.63
N PRO A 309 -17.45 -18.55 -14.75
CA PRO A 309 -18.18 -18.98 -15.93
C PRO A 309 -19.38 -18.05 -16.14
N GLY A 310 -19.49 -17.46 -17.35
CA GLY A 310 -20.52 -16.46 -17.65
C GLY A 310 -20.12 -15.00 -17.38
N GLY A 311 -18.88 -14.74 -16.95
CA GLY A 311 -18.32 -13.41 -16.76
C GLY A 311 -18.35 -12.91 -15.31
N GLY A 312 -17.83 -11.70 -15.09
CA GLY A 312 -17.67 -11.11 -13.75
C GLY A 312 -16.46 -11.66 -12.98
N LEU A 313 -16.12 -11.02 -11.86
CA LEU A 313 -14.92 -11.35 -11.08
C LEU A 313 -15.09 -12.65 -10.29
N LEU A 314 -14.06 -13.51 -10.34
CA LEU A 314 -13.99 -14.76 -9.57
C LEU A 314 -13.84 -14.49 -8.08
N LEU A 315 -12.85 -13.65 -7.75
CA LEU A 315 -12.44 -13.33 -6.39
C LEU A 315 -12.91 -11.92 -6.05
N SER A 316 -13.33 -11.70 -4.80
CA SER A 316 -13.79 -10.38 -4.35
C SER A 316 -12.65 -9.36 -4.41
N HIS A 317 -12.95 -8.18 -4.97
CA HIS A 317 -12.05 -7.02 -4.99
C HIS A 317 -12.29 -6.06 -3.82
N ASP A 318 -13.09 -6.46 -2.82
CA ASP A 318 -13.20 -5.69 -1.59
C ASP A 318 -11.86 -5.66 -0.82
N TYR A 319 -11.71 -4.68 0.08
CA TYR A 319 -10.45 -4.45 0.79
C TYR A 319 -10.23 -5.36 2.01
N GLU A 320 -11.25 -6.11 2.43
CA GLU A 320 -11.22 -6.99 3.59
C GLU A 320 -10.96 -8.45 3.21
N GLY A 321 -11.30 -8.89 2.01
CA GLY A 321 -11.00 -10.22 1.49
C GLY A 321 -11.68 -11.35 2.27
N TYR A 322 -11.02 -12.51 2.30
CA TYR A 322 -11.52 -13.74 2.91
C TYR A 322 -10.86 -13.95 4.28
N GLN A 323 -11.66 -14.11 5.34
CA GLN A 323 -11.18 -14.36 6.69
C GLN A 323 -10.73 -15.82 6.84
N PHE A 324 -9.49 -16.05 7.31
CA PHE A 324 -8.96 -17.39 7.54
C PHE A 324 -8.98 -17.75 9.04
N PRO A 325 -9.16 -19.04 9.38
CA PRO A 325 -9.31 -20.19 8.48
C PRO A 325 -10.72 -20.41 7.91
N GLU A 326 -11.73 -19.66 8.36
CA GLU A 326 -13.15 -19.95 8.13
C GLU A 326 -13.54 -19.94 6.64
N GLU A 327 -13.03 -18.99 5.86
CA GLU A 327 -13.34 -18.83 4.45
C GLU A 327 -12.33 -19.50 3.52
N LYS A 328 -11.29 -20.19 4.05
CA LYS A 328 -10.30 -20.92 3.24
C LYS A 328 -10.97 -21.97 2.33
N PRO A 329 -11.91 -22.82 2.79
CA PRO A 329 -12.60 -23.78 1.91
C PRO A 329 -13.38 -23.10 0.78
N ARG A 330 -14.04 -21.97 1.09
CA ARG A 330 -14.77 -21.16 0.09
C ARG A 330 -13.82 -20.60 -0.96
N LEU A 331 -12.68 -20.04 -0.55
CA LEU A 331 -11.69 -19.50 -1.47
C LEU A 331 -11.10 -20.59 -2.37
N LEU A 332 -10.79 -21.76 -1.82
CA LEU A 332 -10.31 -22.91 -2.61
C LEU A 332 -11.34 -23.40 -3.62
N ALA A 333 -12.62 -23.47 -3.25
CA ALA A 333 -13.69 -23.84 -4.17
C ALA A 333 -13.87 -22.82 -5.32
N LEU A 334 -13.72 -21.52 -5.04
CA LEU A 334 -13.71 -20.49 -6.09
C LEU A 334 -12.53 -20.66 -7.04
N ILE A 335 -11.33 -20.94 -6.52
CA ILE A 335 -10.15 -21.21 -7.33
C ILE A 335 -10.37 -22.44 -8.23
N GLU A 336 -10.93 -23.52 -7.68
CA GLU A 336 -11.29 -24.72 -8.44
C GLU A 336 -12.32 -24.44 -9.53
N GLN A 337 -13.35 -23.64 -9.24
CA GLN A 337 -14.31 -23.17 -10.24
C GLN A 337 -13.61 -22.41 -11.38
N GLY A 338 -12.65 -21.53 -11.05
CA GLY A 338 -11.90 -20.78 -12.06
C GLY A 338 -10.98 -21.66 -12.90
N LEU A 339 -10.39 -22.70 -12.31
CA LEU A 339 -9.54 -23.66 -13.02
C LEU A 339 -10.31 -24.59 -13.95
N ALA A 340 -11.63 -24.73 -13.77
CA ALA A 340 -12.46 -25.60 -14.60
C ALA A 340 -12.66 -25.10 -16.05
N TYR A 341 -12.17 -23.92 -16.40
CA TYR A 341 -12.25 -23.38 -17.76
C TYR A 341 -11.14 -22.37 -18.07
N ASP A 342 -11.00 -22.00 -19.34
CA ASP A 342 -9.92 -21.14 -19.82
C ASP A 342 -10.10 -19.69 -19.34
N GLN A 343 -9.12 -19.19 -18.58
CA GLN A 343 -9.14 -17.86 -18.00
C GLN A 343 -8.65 -16.83 -19.03
N PRO A 344 -9.33 -15.70 -19.17
CA PRO A 344 -8.93 -14.69 -20.14
C PRO A 344 -7.54 -14.16 -19.79
N ALA A 345 -6.75 -13.88 -20.83
CA ALA A 345 -5.53 -13.12 -20.65
C ALA A 345 -5.85 -11.77 -19.98
N PRO A 346 -4.95 -11.25 -19.14
CA PRO A 346 -5.14 -9.94 -18.54
C PRO A 346 -5.35 -8.86 -19.59
N SER A 347 -6.41 -8.08 -19.45
CA SER A 347 -6.66 -6.93 -20.33
C SER A 347 -5.60 -5.86 -20.09
N LEU A 348 -5.08 -5.29 -21.17
CA LEU A 348 -4.10 -4.18 -21.13
C LEU A 348 -4.75 -2.84 -20.73
N GLY A 349 -6.07 -2.80 -20.49
CA GLY A 349 -6.86 -1.57 -20.35
C GLY A 349 -7.20 -1.13 -18.93
N HIS A 350 -6.61 -1.75 -17.90
CA HIS A 350 -6.90 -1.44 -16.48
C HIS A 350 -5.65 -1.00 -15.70
N PHE A 351 -4.68 -0.39 -16.39
CA PHE A 351 -3.48 0.18 -15.78
C PHE A 351 -3.71 1.60 -15.28
#